data_AF-A0A377YZB3-F1
#
_entry.id   AF-A0A377YZB3-F1
#
_cell.length_a   1.000
_cell.length_b   1.000
_cell.length_c   1.000
_cell.angle_alpha   90.00
_cell.angle_beta   90.00
_cell.angle_gamma   90.00
#
_symmetry.space_group_name_H-M   'P 1'
#
loop_
_entity.id
_entity.type
_entity.pdbx_description
1 polymer ?
#
loop_
_entity_poly.entity_id
_entity_poly.type
_entity_poly.pdbx_seq_one_letter_code
_entity_poly.pdbx_strand_id
1 'polypeptide(L)'
;MVNAPYPSRLADCRHGNYGNHAPPRGNGGFGLASSDEEQRKACVAYYRHLYQKINAINAANAGKIVALELHAAPCASNPNVAQATDAFARSLKEVASWDWSCSLVLEHCDAMTGPRRAKDFCL
;
A
#
# COMPACT_ATOMS: atom_id res chain seq x y z
N MET A 1 22.76 12.78 -32.47
CA MET A 1 23.03 12.46 -31.04
C MET A 1 21.72 11.96 -30.45
N VAL A 2 21.72 10.70 -30.06
CA VAL A 2 20.52 9.87 -29.84
C VAL A 2 19.94 10.08 -28.44
N ASN A 3 18.62 10.29 -28.40
CA ASN A 3 17.78 10.19 -27.21
C ASN A 3 17.85 8.76 -26.65
N ALA A 4 18.23 8.62 -25.38
CA ALA A 4 18.05 7.38 -24.64
C ALA A 4 16.75 7.50 -23.81
N PRO A 5 15.74 6.63 -24.03
CA PRO A 5 14.51 6.65 -23.25
C PRO A 5 14.76 6.09 -21.84
N TYR A 6 14.17 6.74 -20.84
CA TYR A 6 14.16 6.28 -19.45
C TYR A 6 13.66 4.82 -19.35
N PRO A 7 14.32 3.97 -18.54
CA PRO A 7 13.92 2.57 -18.40
C PRO A 7 12.59 2.46 -17.64
N SER A 8 11.65 1.80 -18.29
CA SER A 8 10.31 1.40 -17.84
C SER A 8 10.33 0.45 -16.63
N ARG A 9 10.65 0.95 -15.42
CA ARG A 9 10.59 0.16 -14.17
C ARG A 9 9.22 0.13 -13.47
N LEU A 10 8.13 0.32 -14.22
CA LEU A 10 6.79 -0.12 -13.81
C LEU A 10 6.35 -1.41 -14.53
N ALA A 11 7.20 -1.96 -15.40
CA ALA A 11 6.88 -3.16 -16.18
C ALA A 11 7.34 -4.48 -15.54
N ASP A 12 8.07 -4.47 -14.41
CA ASP A 12 8.69 -5.69 -13.89
C ASP A 12 7.89 -6.43 -12.81
N CYS A 13 6.57 -6.21 -12.77
CA CYS A 13 5.62 -7.13 -12.14
C CYS A 13 4.96 -8.06 -13.17
N ARG A 14 5.45 -8.12 -14.42
CA ARG A 14 4.80 -8.84 -15.53
C ARG A 14 5.01 -10.36 -15.52
N HIS A 15 5.99 -10.89 -14.79
CA HIS A 15 6.33 -12.33 -14.87
C HIS A 15 6.35 -13.06 -13.52
N GLY A 16 5.86 -12.44 -12.45
CA GLY A 16 5.64 -13.13 -11.18
C GLY A 16 4.33 -13.92 -11.23
N ASN A 17 4.41 -15.24 -11.21
CA ASN A 17 3.28 -16.14 -11.02
C ASN A 17 2.68 -15.95 -9.60
N TYR A 18 1.97 -14.84 -9.40
CA TYR A 18 1.24 -14.56 -8.17
C TYR A 18 -0.11 -15.27 -8.26
N GLY A 19 -0.19 -16.47 -7.67
CA GLY A 19 -1.48 -17.14 -7.47
C GLY A 19 -2.46 -16.17 -6.79
N ASN A 20 -3.59 -15.91 -7.45
CA ASN A 20 -4.87 -15.33 -6.98
C ASN A 20 -4.91 -14.23 -5.87
N HIS A 21 -3.80 -13.57 -5.56
CA HIS A 21 -3.72 -12.60 -4.44
C HIS A 21 -3.08 -11.25 -4.83
N ALA A 22 -2.97 -10.96 -6.12
CA ALA A 22 -2.66 -9.61 -6.57
C ALA A 22 -3.87 -8.69 -6.31
N PRO A 23 -3.68 -7.45 -5.86
CA PRO A 23 -4.79 -6.49 -5.78
C PRO A 23 -5.40 -6.34 -7.19
N PRO A 24 -6.74 -6.34 -7.34
CA PRO A 24 -7.38 -6.21 -8.63
C PRO A 24 -6.93 -4.91 -9.29
N ARG A 25 -6.31 -5.01 -10.47
CA ARG A 25 -5.94 -3.84 -11.28
C ARG A 25 -7.21 -3.20 -11.81
N GLY A 26 -7.49 -1.95 -11.43
CA GLY A 26 -8.55 -1.14 -12.06
C GLY A 26 -9.52 -0.41 -11.12
N ASN A 27 -9.51 -0.69 -9.81
CA ASN A 27 -10.41 0.02 -8.89
C ASN A 27 -9.68 1.20 -8.24
N GLY A 28 -9.99 2.43 -8.69
CA GLY A 28 -9.55 3.69 -8.06
C GLY A 28 -10.03 3.89 -6.61
N GLY A 29 -10.63 2.87 -6.01
CA GLY A 29 -11.05 2.83 -4.61
C GLY A 29 -10.21 1.91 -3.72
N PHE A 30 -9.18 1.20 -4.20
CA PHE A 30 -8.35 0.36 -3.33
C PHE A 30 -7.41 1.20 -2.46
N GLY A 31 -7.53 1.10 -1.13
CA GLY A 31 -6.66 1.80 -0.19
C GLY A 31 -7.13 1.72 1.26
N LEU A 32 -6.23 1.99 2.22
CA LEU A 32 -6.56 1.99 3.65
C LEU A 32 -7.57 3.07 4.02
N ALA A 33 -7.56 4.20 3.30
CA ALA A 33 -8.47 5.32 3.46
C ALA A 33 -9.72 5.25 2.55
N SER A 34 -10.00 4.11 1.93
CA SER A 34 -11.13 3.98 1.02
C SER A 34 -12.48 4.14 1.73
N SER A 35 -13.38 4.93 1.14
CA SER A 35 -14.79 5.01 1.53
C SER A 35 -15.62 3.82 1.02
N ASP A 36 -15.09 3.07 0.06
CA ASP A 36 -15.65 1.79 -0.35
C ASP A 36 -15.17 0.72 0.63
N GLU A 37 -16.10 0.17 1.42
CA GLU A 37 -15.79 -0.77 2.49
C GLU A 37 -15.25 -2.11 1.96
N GLU A 38 -15.67 -2.55 0.77
CA GLU A 38 -15.13 -3.77 0.16
C GLU A 38 -13.68 -3.56 -0.28
N GLN A 39 -13.40 -2.41 -0.91
CA GLN A 39 -12.05 -2.06 -1.32
C GLN A 39 -11.12 -1.81 -0.12
N ARG A 40 -11.63 -1.18 0.94
CA ARG A 40 -10.91 -1.01 2.21
C ARG A 40 -10.52 -2.36 2.81
N LYS A 41 -11.48 -3.29 2.92
CA LYS A 41 -11.24 -4.65 3.43
C LYS A 41 -10.29 -5.44 2.54
N ALA A 42 -10.38 -5.31 1.22
CA ALA A 42 -9.43 -5.92 0.30
C ALA A 42 -7.99 -5.40 0.55
N CYS A 43 -7.84 -4.11 0.85
CA CYS A 43 -6.55 -3.53 1.20
C CYS A 43 -6.02 -4.05 2.54
N VAL A 44 -6.87 -4.16 3.56
CA VAL A 44 -6.49 -4.78 4.85
C VAL A 44 -6.07 -6.24 4.67
N ALA A 45 -6.80 -7.02 3.86
CA ALA A 45 -6.47 -8.40 3.55
C ALA A 45 -5.10 -8.53 2.86
N TYR A 46 -4.74 -7.56 2.00
CA TYR A 46 -3.42 -7.49 1.41
C TYR A 46 -2.32 -7.29 2.48
N TYR A 47 -2.51 -6.41 3.46
CA TYR A 47 -1.58 -6.28 4.58
C TYR A 47 -1.52 -7.55 5.44
N ARG A 48 -2.62 -8.30 5.57
CA ARG A 48 -2.62 -9.59 6.28
C ARG A 48 -1.74 -10.62 5.57
N HIS A 49 -1.70 -10.60 4.25
CA HIS A 49 -0.79 -11.43 3.46
C HIS A 49 0.67 -11.02 3.67
N LEU A 50 0.96 -9.71 3.71
CA LEU A 50 2.31 -9.21 4.02
C LEU A 50 2.76 -9.63 5.41
N TYR A 51 1.89 -9.54 6.41
CA TYR A 51 2.13 -10.01 7.78
C TYR A 51 2.60 -11.48 7.79
N GLN A 52 1.88 -12.37 7.11
CA GLN A 52 2.25 -13.79 7.02
C GLN A 52 3.62 -13.99 6.37
N LYS A 53 3.89 -13.28 5.26
CA LYS A 53 5.17 -13.36 4.55
C LYS A 53 6.34 -12.84 5.37
N ILE A 54 6.16 -11.70 6.04
CA ILE A 54 7.20 -11.07 6.86
C ILE A 54 7.56 -12.01 8.02
N ASN A 55 6.57 -12.58 8.71
CA ASN A 55 6.82 -13.52 9.78
C ASN A 55 7.52 -14.80 9.28
N ALA A 56 7.15 -15.32 8.11
CA ALA A 56 7.86 -16.46 7.52
C ALA A 56 9.33 -16.14 7.22
N ILE A 57 9.61 -14.95 6.65
CA ILE A 57 10.97 -14.51 6.33
C ILE A 57 11.80 -14.29 7.60
N ASN A 58 11.24 -13.60 8.59
CA ASN A 58 11.93 -13.29 9.85
C ASN A 58 12.12 -14.54 10.73
N ALA A 59 11.24 -15.54 10.66
CA ALA A 59 11.45 -16.83 11.32
C ALA A 59 12.64 -17.59 10.72
N ALA A 60 12.83 -17.53 9.40
CA ALA A 60 13.97 -18.16 8.73
C ALA A 60 15.25 -17.31 8.79
N ASN A 61 15.13 -15.99 8.94
CA ASN A 61 16.23 -15.04 8.92
C ASN A 61 15.95 -13.93 9.94
N ALA A 62 16.31 -14.18 11.20
CA ALA A 62 16.02 -13.26 12.30
C ALA A 62 16.44 -11.81 11.96
N GLY A 63 15.47 -10.89 12.02
CA GLY A 63 15.68 -9.46 11.78
C GLY A 63 15.92 -9.06 10.31
N LYS A 64 15.66 -9.93 9.33
CA LYS A 64 15.87 -9.61 7.91
C LYS A 64 14.96 -8.49 7.41
N ILE A 65 13.71 -8.46 7.85
CA ILE A 65 12.76 -7.38 7.59
C ILE A 65 12.56 -6.62 8.89
N VAL A 66 13.01 -5.37 8.90
CA VAL A 66 13.01 -4.51 10.09
C VAL A 66 11.84 -3.52 10.12
N ALA A 67 11.26 -3.19 8.96
CA ALA A 67 10.12 -2.30 8.85
C ALA A 67 9.23 -2.62 7.64
N LEU A 68 7.94 -2.31 7.77
CA LEU A 68 6.96 -2.23 6.69
C LEU A 68 6.43 -0.80 6.60
N GLU A 69 6.57 -0.19 5.43
CA GLU A 69 6.01 1.13 5.13
C GLU A 69 4.54 0.97 4.71
N LEU A 70 3.64 1.65 5.43
CA LEU A 70 2.22 1.74 5.14
C LEU A 70 1.97 3.05 4.40
N HIS A 71 1.28 2.98 3.27
CA HIS A 71 0.80 4.17 2.58
C HIS A 71 -0.71 4.31 2.79
N ALA A 72 -1.15 5.52 3.14
CA ALA A 72 -2.57 5.81 3.37
C ALA A 72 -3.43 5.60 2.11
N ALA A 73 -2.83 5.78 0.92
CA ALA A 73 -3.50 5.72 -0.39
C ALA A 73 -4.86 6.44 -0.36
N PRO A 74 -4.89 7.75 -0.03
CA PRO A 74 -6.13 8.51 0.01
C PRO A 74 -6.82 8.47 -1.35
N CYS A 75 -8.12 8.18 -1.34
CA CYS A 75 -8.94 8.17 -2.55
C CYS A 75 -8.98 9.60 -3.13
N ALA A 76 -8.26 9.83 -4.22
CA ALA A 76 -8.12 11.16 -4.83
C ALA A 76 -9.46 11.77 -5.27
N SER A 77 -10.50 10.95 -5.43
CA SER A 77 -11.85 11.36 -5.82
C SER A 77 -12.84 11.50 -4.65
N ASN A 78 -12.44 11.22 -3.40
CA ASN A 78 -13.32 11.44 -2.24
C ASN A 78 -13.10 12.84 -1.64
N PRO A 79 -14.04 13.80 -1.82
CA PRO A 79 -13.91 15.14 -1.23
C PRO A 79 -14.16 15.15 0.29
N ASN A 80 -14.69 14.07 0.87
CA ASN A 80 -15.02 13.99 2.29
C ASN A 80 -13.84 13.52 3.13
N VAL A 81 -13.01 14.48 3.55
CA VAL A 81 -11.83 14.26 4.40
C VAL A 81 -12.17 13.54 5.70
N ALA A 82 -13.31 13.85 6.34
CA ALA A 82 -13.70 13.22 7.60
C ALA A 82 -13.97 11.72 7.42
N GLN A 83 -14.66 11.33 6.35
CA GLN A 83 -14.92 9.93 6.03
C GLN A 83 -13.64 9.17 5.68
N ALA A 84 -12.76 9.77 4.87
CA ALA A 84 -11.48 9.16 4.53
C ALA A 84 -10.60 8.97 5.78
N THR A 85 -10.61 9.95 6.70
CA THR A 85 -9.89 9.89 7.98
C THR A 85 -10.43 8.78 8.88
N ASP A 86 -11.74 8.65 9.02
CA ASP A 86 -12.36 7.56 9.80
C ASP A 86 -12.03 6.18 9.20
N ALA A 87 -12.20 6.02 7.88
CA ALA A 87 -11.87 4.78 7.19
C ALA A 87 -10.39 4.40 7.37
N PHE A 88 -9.50 5.38 7.27
CA PHE A 88 -8.08 5.19 7.47
C PHE A 88 -7.75 4.78 8.92
N ALA A 89 -8.32 5.46 9.90
CA ALA A 89 -8.14 5.15 11.32
C ALA A 89 -8.62 3.73 11.67
N ARG A 90 -9.77 3.30 11.13
CA ARG A 90 -10.27 1.93 11.29
C ARG A 90 -9.31 0.89 10.70
N SER A 91 -8.82 1.13 9.48
CA SER A 91 -7.88 0.23 8.82
C SER A 91 -6.55 0.15 9.56
N LEU A 92 -6.01 1.27 10.06
CA LEU A 92 -4.79 1.29 10.86
C LEU A 92 -4.97 0.51 12.17
N LYS A 93 -6.08 0.70 12.88
CA LYS A 93 -6.36 -0.03 14.11
C LYS A 93 -6.38 -1.54 13.87
N GLU A 94 -6.95 -1.98 12.75
CA GLU A 94 -6.99 -3.38 12.38
C GLU A 94 -5.60 -3.93 12.03
N VAL A 95 -4.87 -3.27 11.13
CA VAL A 95 -3.53 -3.70 10.70
C VAL A 95 -2.51 -3.68 11.85
N ALA A 96 -2.53 -2.64 12.68
CA ALA A 96 -1.60 -2.50 13.82
C ALA A 96 -1.93 -3.42 15.00
N SER A 97 -3.10 -4.08 15.02
CA SER A 97 -3.48 -5.01 16.10
C SER A 97 -2.75 -6.35 16.06
N TRP A 98 -2.06 -6.65 14.96
CA TRP A 98 -1.33 -7.91 14.79
C TRP A 98 0.07 -7.83 15.43
N ASP A 99 0.60 -8.97 15.84
CA ASP A 99 1.93 -9.07 16.47
C ASP A 99 3.05 -9.07 15.42
N TRP A 100 3.38 -7.89 14.90
CA TRP A 100 4.37 -7.73 13.85
C TRP A 100 5.78 -8.04 14.34
N SER A 101 6.51 -8.86 13.58
CA SER A 101 7.95 -9.09 13.80
C SER A 101 8.86 -7.97 13.28
N CYS A 102 8.27 -6.84 12.84
CA CYS A 102 8.95 -5.67 12.32
C CYS A 102 8.22 -4.39 12.75
N SER A 103 8.88 -3.24 12.61
CA SER A 103 8.22 -1.95 12.84
C SER A 103 7.21 -1.63 11.74
N LEU A 104 6.10 -0.99 12.10
CA LEU A 104 5.21 -0.37 11.12
C LEU A 104 5.58 1.11 11.00
N VAL A 105 5.84 1.57 9.79
CA VAL A 105 6.15 2.97 9.49
C VAL A 105 5.03 3.52 8.62
N LEU A 106 4.36 4.57 9.07
CA LEU A 106 3.35 5.23 8.26
C LEU A 106 4.02 6.34 7.44
N GLU A 107 3.92 6.26 6.12
CA GLU A 107 4.26 7.36 5.23
C GLU A 107 2.98 8.15 4.90
N HIS A 108 3.09 9.47 5.06
CA HIS A 108 2.09 10.40 4.58
C HIS A 108 2.64 11.05 3.30
N CYS A 109 1.88 10.95 2.22
CA CYS A 109 2.15 11.77 1.04
C CYS A 109 1.73 13.20 1.39
N ASP A 110 2.62 14.18 1.20
CA ASP A 110 2.24 15.58 1.30
C ASP A 110 1.11 15.87 0.29
N ALA A 111 0.16 16.74 0.68
CA ALA A 111 -0.90 17.14 -0.23
C ALA A 111 -0.29 17.60 -1.57
N MET A 112 -0.84 17.12 -2.69
CA MET A 112 -0.39 17.52 -4.03
C MET A 112 -0.76 18.99 -4.28
N THR A 113 0.03 19.93 -3.75
CA THR A 113 -0.08 21.38 -4.00
C THR A 113 0.82 21.83 -5.15
N GLY A 114 1.40 20.89 -5.91
CA GLY A 114 2.34 21.14 -7.00
C GLY A 114 2.43 19.94 -7.97
N PRO A 115 3.30 20.00 -9.00
CA PRO A 115 3.44 18.93 -9.97
C PRO A 115 3.86 17.61 -9.30
N ARG A 116 3.19 16.52 -9.69
CA ARG A 116 3.37 15.15 -9.14
C ARG A 116 4.84 14.82 -8.98
N ARG A 117 5.30 14.58 -7.75
CA ARG A 117 6.66 14.10 -7.51
C ARG A 117 6.67 12.58 -7.71
N ALA A 118 7.81 12.05 -8.16
CA ALA A 118 7.96 10.63 -8.50
C ALA A 118 7.72 9.65 -7.33
N LYS A 119 7.64 10.15 -6.10
CA LYS A 119 7.41 9.36 -4.89
C LYS A 119 5.92 9.28 -4.51
N ASP A 120 5.07 10.09 -5.12
CA ASP A 120 3.66 10.22 -4.75
C ASP A 120 2.86 9.12 -5.47
N PHE A 121 2.55 8.03 -4.78
CA PHE A 121 1.58 7.04 -5.26
C PHE A 121 0.20 7.70 -5.30
N CYS A 122 -0.31 8.01 -6.50
CA CYS A 122 -1.76 8.01 -6.71
C CYS A 122 -2.11 6.83 -7.61
N LEU A 123 -2.89 5.90 -7.05
CA LEU A 123 -3.72 4.97 -7.80
C LEU A 123 -4.93 5.72 -8.36
#